data_AF-A0A4Q3BHR5-F1
#
_entry.id   AF-A0A4Q3BHR5-F1
#
_cell.length_a   1.000
_cell.length_b   1.000
_cell.length_c   1.000
_cell.angle_alpha   90.00
_cell.angle_beta   90.00
_cell.angle_gamma   90.00
#
_symmetry.space_group_name_H-M   'P 1'
#
loop_
_entity.id
_entity.type
_entity.pdbx_description
1 polymer ?
#
loop_
_entity_poly.entity_id
_entity_poly.type
_entity_poly.pdbx_seq_one_letter_code
_entity_poly.pdbx_strand_id
1 'polypeptide(L)'
;MEPAVKHIPAFVVSLPCTASIKSARNRFSLVKSAIVLLLNIFIILFFSPATAQDSLHLNHLEGIKKDNPVINGKLNHNIQPFNGITDREKKRRIKIIAAANIAGYSAATIGIYHAWYKNYPQSKFHTFNDIGEWQQMDKIGHVYSAYAASKASMELWRWTGIDRKKQIWIGGMSGFLYQTTIEVMDGFSKEWGWSWGDFGANVVGSGLMIAQELAWDRQRIQMKWSFHRKKYSDAMLNA
;
A
#
# COMPACT_ATOMS: atom_id res chain seq x y z
N MET A 1 -47.43 -19.74 -33.57
CA MET A 1 -46.47 -20.70 -33.00
C MET A 1 -45.83 -20.02 -31.81
N GLU A 2 -46.31 -20.35 -30.63
CA GLU A 2 -45.93 -19.79 -29.34
C GLU A 2 -44.80 -20.66 -28.75
N PRO A 3 -43.66 -20.10 -28.32
CA PRO A 3 -42.66 -20.88 -27.61
C PRO A 3 -42.93 -20.89 -26.10
N ALA A 4 -42.87 -22.09 -25.54
CA ALA A 4 -43.28 -22.45 -24.20
C ALA A 4 -42.56 -21.69 -23.07
N VAL A 5 -43.37 -21.21 -22.12
CA VAL A 5 -42.93 -20.74 -20.79
C VAL A 5 -42.48 -21.96 -19.97
N LYS A 6 -41.18 -22.06 -19.69
CA LYS A 6 -40.65 -23.03 -18.72
C LYS A 6 -40.95 -22.53 -17.30
N HIS A 7 -41.83 -23.25 -16.60
CA HIS A 7 -42.02 -23.11 -15.17
C HIS A 7 -40.70 -23.42 -14.42
N ILE A 8 -40.24 -22.46 -13.62
CA ILE A 8 -39.17 -22.63 -12.64
C ILE A 8 -39.78 -23.33 -11.43
N PRO A 9 -39.38 -24.56 -11.06
CA PRO A 9 -39.84 -25.13 -9.79
C PRO A 9 -39.20 -24.34 -8.64
N ALA A 10 -40.03 -23.94 -7.68
CA ALA A 10 -39.58 -23.37 -6.42
C ALA A 10 -38.69 -24.39 -5.70
N PHE A 11 -37.38 -24.14 -5.70
CA PHE A 11 -36.43 -24.94 -4.95
C PHE A 11 -36.52 -24.50 -3.49
N VAL A 12 -37.32 -25.22 -2.69
CA VAL A 12 -37.32 -25.11 -1.24
C VAL A 12 -35.98 -25.67 -0.75
N VAL A 13 -35.00 -24.79 -0.55
CA VAL A 13 -33.79 -25.12 0.20
C VAL A 13 -34.19 -25.20 1.67
N SER A 14 -34.47 -26.41 2.14
CA SER A 14 -34.39 -26.71 3.57
C SER A 14 -32.92 -26.56 3.99
N LEU A 15 -32.58 -25.42 4.59
CA LEU A 15 -31.29 -25.24 5.26
C LEU A 15 -31.23 -26.24 6.43
N PRO A 16 -30.25 -27.15 6.53
CA PRO A 16 -29.94 -27.76 7.80
C PRO A 16 -29.39 -26.65 8.72
N CYS A 17 -30.29 -26.14 9.55
CA CYS A 17 -29.98 -25.32 10.72
C CYS A 17 -29.17 -26.18 11.69
N THR A 18 -27.85 -26.19 11.58
CA THR A 18 -26.85 -26.49 12.64
C THR A 18 -25.41 -26.39 12.11
N ALA A 19 -25.10 -25.41 11.27
CA ALA A 19 -23.71 -24.97 11.12
C ALA A 19 -23.32 -24.18 12.38
N SER A 20 -22.76 -24.90 13.36
CA SER A 20 -22.28 -24.44 14.67
C SER A 20 -21.81 -22.96 14.71
N ILE A 21 -22.50 -22.15 15.51
CA ILE A 21 -22.19 -20.74 15.82
C ILE A 21 -20.72 -20.57 16.27
N LYS A 22 -20.11 -21.60 16.88
CA LYS A 22 -18.69 -21.63 17.27
C LYS A 22 -17.73 -21.54 16.07
N SER A 23 -18.07 -22.16 14.94
CA SER A 23 -17.24 -22.22 13.73
C SER A 23 -17.17 -20.86 13.02
N ALA A 24 -18.29 -20.12 12.94
CA ALA A 24 -18.32 -18.77 12.39
C ALA A 24 -17.61 -17.75 13.30
N ARG A 25 -17.80 -17.88 14.62
CA ARG A 25 -17.16 -17.02 15.63
C ARG A 25 -15.63 -17.18 15.67
N ASN A 26 -15.10 -18.39 15.47
CA ASN A 26 -13.65 -18.63 15.40
C ASN A 26 -13.00 -18.14 14.09
N ARG A 27 -13.71 -18.17 12.95
CA ARG A 27 -13.16 -17.68 11.66
C ARG A 27 -13.05 -16.16 11.61
N PHE A 28 -14.03 -15.47 12.17
CA PHE A 28 -13.96 -14.02 12.37
C PHE A 28 -12.82 -13.59 13.32
N SER A 29 -12.40 -14.48 14.23
CA SER A 29 -11.25 -14.27 15.13
C SER A 29 -9.92 -14.31 14.39
N LEU A 30 -9.78 -15.15 13.36
CA LEU A 30 -8.52 -15.33 12.63
C LEU A 30 -8.20 -14.15 11.71
N VAL A 31 -9.17 -13.65 10.94
CA VAL A 31 -9.01 -12.44 10.10
C VAL A 31 -8.64 -11.24 10.97
N LYS A 32 -9.32 -11.07 12.10
CA LYS A 32 -8.98 -10.03 13.09
C LYS A 32 -7.56 -10.19 13.63
N SER A 33 -7.15 -11.41 13.94
CA SER A 33 -5.79 -11.69 14.43
C SER A 33 -4.72 -11.38 13.38
N ALA A 34 -4.99 -11.67 12.10
CA ALA A 34 -4.10 -11.36 10.99
C ALA A 34 -4.01 -9.85 10.73
N ILE A 35 -5.14 -9.13 10.75
CA ILE A 35 -5.16 -7.65 10.65
C ILE A 35 -4.41 -7.02 11.83
N VAL A 36 -4.59 -7.54 13.05
CA VAL A 36 -3.86 -7.08 14.24
C VAL A 36 -2.37 -7.35 14.09
N LEU A 37 -1.95 -8.51 13.58
CA LEU A 37 -0.54 -8.81 13.31
C LEU A 37 0.05 -7.82 12.29
N LEU A 38 -0.63 -7.58 11.17
CA LEU A 38 -0.20 -6.63 10.15
C LEU A 38 -0.15 -5.20 10.70
N LEU A 39 -1.11 -4.79 11.53
CA LEU A 39 -1.08 -3.50 12.22
C LEU A 39 0.11 -3.40 13.18
N ASN A 40 0.45 -4.47 13.90
CA ASN A 40 1.63 -4.49 14.76
C ASN A 40 2.94 -4.42 13.95
N ILE A 41 3.04 -5.15 12.83
CA ILE A 41 4.18 -5.06 11.91
C ILE A 41 4.31 -3.63 11.36
N PHE A 42 3.18 -3.05 10.94
CA PHE A 42 3.10 -1.67 10.47
C PHE A 42 3.63 -0.72 11.55
N ILE A 43 3.12 -0.80 12.78
CA ILE A 43 3.59 -0.01 13.94
C ILE A 43 5.10 -0.20 14.17
N ILE A 44 5.61 -1.44 14.19
CA ILE A 44 7.04 -1.71 14.38
C ILE A 44 7.89 -1.03 13.31
N LEU A 45 7.44 -1.02 12.05
CA LEU A 45 8.16 -0.36 10.95
C LEU A 45 8.22 1.18 11.12
N PHE A 46 7.22 1.79 11.76
CA PHE A 46 7.22 3.25 12.03
C PHE A 46 7.96 3.65 13.30
N PHE A 47 8.09 2.75 14.28
CA PHE A 47 8.72 3.05 15.57
C PHE A 47 10.11 2.45 15.75
N SER A 48 10.59 1.63 14.82
CA SER A 48 11.95 1.08 14.88
C SER A 48 12.99 2.19 14.68
N PRO A 49 13.99 2.34 15.58
CA PRO A 49 15.09 3.25 15.37
C PRO A 49 16.03 2.64 14.32
N ALA A 50 15.72 2.81 13.03
CA ALA A 50 16.67 2.51 11.98
C ALA A 50 17.82 3.52 12.07
N THR A 51 19.01 3.06 12.48
CA THR A 51 20.23 3.85 12.36
C THR A 51 20.61 3.90 10.87
N ALA A 52 20.82 5.10 10.33
CA ALA A 52 21.31 5.26 8.97
C ALA A 52 22.30 6.43 8.93
N GLN A 53 23.52 6.14 8.48
CA GLN A 53 24.50 7.14 8.06
C GLN A 53 24.08 7.68 6.68
N ASP A 54 23.73 8.96 6.60
CA ASP A 54 23.60 9.66 5.33
C ASP A 54 24.99 10.15 4.90
N SER A 55 25.58 9.50 3.91
CA SER A 55 26.90 9.87 3.32
C SER A 55 26.79 10.72 2.05
N LEU A 56 25.59 10.91 1.50
CA LEU A 56 25.42 11.53 0.17
C LEU A 56 25.53 13.07 0.18
N HIS A 57 25.13 13.73 1.27
CA HIS A 57 25.11 15.20 1.30
C HIS A 57 26.48 15.82 1.64
N LEU A 58 27.38 15.06 2.27
CA LEU A 58 28.74 15.51 2.61
C LEU A 58 29.65 15.55 1.37
N ASN A 59 29.49 14.60 0.44
CA ASN A 59 30.37 14.49 -0.74
C ASN A 59 30.23 15.67 -1.72
N HIS A 60 29.03 16.25 -1.84
CA HIS A 60 28.81 17.42 -2.72
C HIS A 60 29.47 18.68 -2.16
N LEU A 61 29.42 18.86 -0.83
CA LEU A 61 30.02 20.00 -0.15
C LEU A 61 31.55 19.90 -0.09
N GLU A 62 32.10 18.69 0.06
CA GLU A 62 33.55 18.47 -0.03
C GLU A 62 34.12 18.75 -1.42
N GLY A 63 33.38 18.40 -2.49
CA GLY A 63 33.79 18.73 -3.86
C GLY A 63 33.90 20.23 -4.11
N ILE A 64 32.89 21.01 -3.67
CA ILE A 64 32.90 22.48 -3.82
C ILE A 64 34.04 23.12 -3.02
N LYS A 65 34.40 22.56 -1.86
CA LYS A 65 35.47 23.08 -1.00
C LYS A 65 36.88 22.82 -1.55
N LYS A 66 37.05 21.76 -2.35
CA LYS A 66 38.34 21.33 -2.89
C LYS A 66 38.82 22.18 -4.07
N ASP A 67 37.88 22.78 -4.82
CA ASP A 67 38.19 23.43 -6.10
C ASP A 67 38.40 24.96 -6.01
N ASN A 68 38.24 25.58 -4.83
CA ASN A 68 38.37 27.04 -4.66
C ASN A 68 39.30 27.44 -3.49
N PRO A 69 40.60 27.72 -3.75
CA PRO A 69 41.55 28.10 -2.71
C PRO A 69 41.29 29.48 -2.07
N VAL A 70 40.53 30.36 -2.73
CA VAL A 70 40.14 31.70 -2.21
C VAL A 70 39.14 31.59 -1.04
N ILE A 71 38.34 30.52 -1.00
CA ILE A 71 37.31 30.27 0.02
C ILE A 71 37.92 29.79 1.36
N ASN A 72 39.11 29.19 1.32
CA ASN A 72 39.73 28.54 2.48
C ASN A 72 40.26 29.53 3.54
N GLY A 73 40.42 30.82 3.20
CA GLY A 73 40.96 31.83 4.13
C GLY A 73 39.93 32.66 4.90
N LYS A 74 38.65 32.64 4.52
CA LYS A 74 37.64 33.60 5.08
C LYS A 74 36.29 33.01 5.49
N LEU A 75 36.06 31.71 5.34
CA LEU A 75 34.81 31.07 5.79
C LEU A 75 35.08 30.16 6.99
N ASN A 76 35.42 30.80 8.11
CA ASN A 76 35.29 30.23 9.46
C ASN A 76 33.89 30.48 10.04
N HIS A 77 32.89 30.67 9.17
CA HIS A 77 31.50 30.56 9.60
C HIS A 77 31.11 29.10 9.49
N ASN A 78 30.78 28.51 10.64
CA ASN A 78 29.89 27.36 10.74
C ASN A 78 28.57 27.70 10.02
N ILE A 79 28.56 27.67 8.69
CA ILE A 79 27.33 27.65 7.90
C ILE A 79 26.82 26.23 8.06
N GLN A 80 26.18 25.99 9.21
CA GLN A 80 25.24 24.89 9.33
C GLN A 80 24.25 25.10 8.17
N PRO A 81 24.05 24.12 7.26
CA PRO A 81 23.00 24.25 6.28
C PRO A 81 21.72 24.59 7.05
N PHE A 82 21.00 25.62 6.61
CA PHE A 82 19.73 26.00 7.22
C PHE A 82 18.76 24.83 7.04
N ASN A 83 18.79 23.88 7.97
CA ASN A 83 17.73 22.93 8.19
C ASN A 83 16.59 23.76 8.77
N GLY A 84 15.70 24.24 7.91
CA GLY A 84 14.56 25.08 8.29
C GLY A 84 13.53 24.39 9.22
N ILE A 85 13.86 23.22 9.78
CA ILE A 85 13.04 22.45 10.71
C ILE A 85 13.90 22.16 11.93
N THR A 86 13.49 22.67 13.10
CA THR A 86 14.14 22.35 14.38
C THR A 86 13.90 20.89 14.77
N ASP A 87 14.78 20.31 15.61
CA ASP A 87 14.59 18.92 16.08
C ASP A 87 13.27 18.71 16.83
N ARG A 88 12.81 19.74 17.54
CA ARG A 88 11.50 19.73 18.22
C ARG A 88 10.37 19.63 17.20
N GLU A 89 10.42 20.40 16.13
CA GLU A 89 9.43 20.36 15.06
C GLU A 89 9.47 19.05 14.29
N LYS A 90 10.68 18.54 13.97
CA LYS A 90 10.86 17.23 13.33
C LYS A 90 10.19 16.13 14.15
N LYS A 91 10.48 16.05 15.46
CA LYS A 91 9.84 15.10 16.39
C LYS A 91 8.32 15.25 16.43
N ARG A 92 7.80 16.48 16.39
CA ARG A 92 6.35 16.74 16.34
C ARG A 92 5.74 16.23 15.02
N ARG A 93 6.35 16.55 13.88
CA ARG A 93 5.86 16.12 12.55
C ARG A 93 5.87 14.59 12.43
N ILE A 94 6.94 13.93 12.89
CA ILE A 94 7.01 12.46 12.94
C ILE A 94 5.83 11.88 13.72
N LYS A 95 5.54 12.40 14.92
CA LYS A 95 4.41 11.92 15.73
C LYS A 95 3.06 12.10 15.01
N ILE A 96 2.86 13.26 14.35
CA ILE A 96 1.64 13.54 13.60
C ILE A 96 1.48 12.56 12.43
N ILE A 97 2.53 12.40 11.60
CA ILE A 97 2.46 11.51 10.44
C ILE A 97 2.36 10.04 10.85
N ALA A 98 3.04 9.60 11.91
CA ALA A 98 2.89 8.26 12.46
C ALA A 98 1.45 8.00 12.92
N ALA A 99 0.87 8.90 13.71
CA ALA A 99 -0.51 8.79 14.16
C ALA A 99 -1.51 8.80 12.99
N ALA A 100 -1.30 9.69 12.01
CA ALA A 100 -2.14 9.77 10.82
C ALA A 100 -2.08 8.49 9.97
N ASN A 101 -0.89 7.90 9.79
CA ASN A 101 -0.73 6.64 9.07
C ASN A 101 -1.42 5.49 9.79
N ILE A 102 -1.27 5.36 11.11
CA ILE A 102 -1.91 4.30 11.90
C ILE A 102 -3.44 4.44 11.86
N ALA A 103 -3.95 5.65 12.08
CA ALA A 103 -5.38 5.92 12.03
C ALA A 103 -5.95 5.69 10.63
N GLY A 104 -5.29 6.22 9.60
CA GLY A 104 -5.68 6.06 8.21
C GLY A 104 -5.64 4.61 7.75
N TYR A 105 -4.59 3.86 8.10
CA TYR A 105 -4.50 2.42 7.82
C TYR A 105 -5.62 1.63 8.46
N SER A 106 -5.88 1.89 9.74
CA SER A 106 -6.94 1.20 10.49
C SER A 106 -8.31 1.50 9.89
N ALA A 107 -8.59 2.77 9.61
CA ALA A 107 -9.84 3.21 9.01
C ALA A 107 -10.05 2.63 7.61
N ALA A 108 -9.02 2.65 6.75
CA ALA A 108 -9.09 2.08 5.41
C ALA A 108 -9.32 0.57 5.45
N THR A 109 -8.62 -0.16 6.32
CA THR A 109 -8.77 -1.62 6.48
C THR A 109 -10.17 -1.99 6.97
N ILE A 110 -10.70 -1.27 7.97
CA ILE A 110 -12.08 -1.49 8.44
C ILE A 110 -13.08 -1.11 7.33
N GLY A 111 -12.83 0.00 6.64
CA GLY A 111 -13.67 0.48 5.55
C GLY A 111 -13.79 -0.54 4.42
N ILE A 112 -12.67 -1.06 3.91
CA ILE A 112 -12.68 -2.06 2.85
C ILE A 112 -13.28 -3.38 3.33
N TYR A 113 -13.02 -3.80 4.56
CA TYR A 113 -13.68 -4.99 5.13
C TYR A 113 -15.21 -4.84 5.11
N HIS A 114 -15.71 -3.69 5.55
CA HIS A 114 -17.15 -3.42 5.60
C HIS A 114 -17.78 -3.23 4.23
N ALA A 115 -17.09 -2.57 3.31
CA ALA A 115 -17.60 -2.28 1.97
C ALA A 115 -17.54 -3.51 1.05
N TRP A 116 -16.51 -4.33 1.18
CA TRP A 116 -16.22 -5.41 0.25
C TRP A 116 -16.47 -6.81 0.85
N TYR A 117 -15.94 -7.12 2.04
CA TYR A 117 -15.89 -8.50 2.54
C TYR A 117 -17.04 -8.90 3.47
N LYS A 118 -17.64 -7.94 4.19
CA LYS A 118 -18.58 -8.21 5.30
C LYS A 118 -19.74 -9.13 4.94
N ASN A 119 -20.24 -9.04 3.71
CA ASN A 119 -21.43 -9.77 3.26
C ASN A 119 -21.09 -11.04 2.47
N TYR A 120 -19.81 -11.41 2.34
CA TYR A 120 -19.37 -12.62 1.65
C TYR A 120 -18.97 -13.72 2.61
N PRO A 121 -19.20 -14.99 2.24
CA PRO A 121 -18.86 -16.10 3.10
C PRO A 121 -17.35 -16.24 3.27
N GLN A 122 -16.92 -16.52 4.50
CA GLN A 122 -15.51 -16.67 4.85
C GLN A 122 -15.07 -18.15 4.88
N SER A 123 -13.80 -18.40 4.60
CA SER A 123 -13.16 -19.71 4.49
C SER A 123 -12.02 -19.87 5.51
N LYS A 124 -11.25 -20.96 5.40
CA LYS A 124 -9.90 -21.03 6.00
C LYS A 124 -8.94 -20.40 5.01
N PHE A 125 -7.82 -19.86 5.51
CA PHE A 125 -6.80 -19.31 4.63
C PHE A 125 -6.46 -20.28 3.51
N HIS A 126 -6.55 -19.82 2.26
CA HIS A 126 -6.23 -20.60 1.09
C HIS A 126 -5.64 -19.68 0.01
N THR A 127 -4.85 -20.28 -0.87
CA THR A 127 -4.22 -19.60 -1.99
C THR A 127 -5.05 -19.80 -3.25
N PHE A 128 -5.04 -18.82 -4.14
CA PHE A 128 -5.66 -18.86 -5.45
C PHE A 128 -4.65 -18.40 -6.51
N ASN A 129 -4.74 -18.96 -7.73
CA ASN A 129 -3.88 -18.56 -8.83
C ASN A 129 -4.73 -17.90 -9.91
N ASP A 130 -4.83 -16.58 -9.82
CA ASP A 130 -5.57 -15.70 -10.72
C ASP A 130 -4.67 -15.02 -11.76
N ILE A 131 -3.45 -15.53 -12.00
CA ILE A 131 -2.52 -14.91 -12.94
C ILE A 131 -3.13 -14.75 -14.33
N GLY A 132 -4.09 -15.59 -14.73
CA GLY A 132 -4.78 -15.50 -16.03
C GLY A 132 -6.02 -14.62 -16.05
N GLU A 133 -6.45 -14.06 -14.92
CA GLU A 133 -7.72 -13.36 -14.82
C GLU A 133 -7.63 -11.90 -15.29
N TRP A 134 -8.80 -11.35 -15.67
CA TRP A 134 -9.00 -9.93 -15.99
C TRP A 134 -8.00 -9.35 -17.01
N GLN A 135 -7.45 -10.17 -17.90
CA GLN A 135 -6.42 -9.76 -18.87
C GLN A 135 -5.25 -8.99 -18.21
N GLN A 136 -4.81 -9.42 -17.03
CA GLN A 136 -3.76 -8.75 -16.22
C GLN A 136 -4.12 -7.38 -15.68
N MET A 137 -5.33 -6.86 -15.93
CA MET A 137 -5.73 -5.53 -15.46
C MET A 137 -5.64 -5.44 -13.94
N ASP A 138 -6.01 -6.52 -13.27
CA ASP A 138 -5.90 -6.69 -11.83
C ASP A 138 -4.46 -6.50 -11.34
N LYS A 139 -3.49 -7.18 -11.97
CA LYS A 139 -2.06 -7.15 -11.59
C LYS A 139 -1.48 -5.76 -11.84
N ILE A 140 -1.89 -5.10 -12.93
CA ILE A 140 -1.50 -3.70 -13.18
C ILE A 140 -2.14 -2.78 -12.13
N GLY A 141 -3.37 -3.06 -11.71
CA GLY A 141 -4.04 -2.40 -10.58
C GLY A 141 -3.24 -2.52 -9.28
N HIS A 142 -2.72 -3.70 -8.96
CA HIS A 142 -1.84 -3.96 -7.82
C HIS A 142 -0.53 -3.17 -7.92
N VAL A 143 0.18 -3.26 -9.05
CA VAL A 143 1.42 -2.48 -9.29
C VAL A 143 1.15 -0.98 -9.11
N TYR A 144 0.09 -0.46 -9.72
CA TYR A 144 -0.26 0.96 -9.65
C TYR A 144 -0.62 1.39 -8.24
N SER A 145 -1.48 0.64 -7.57
CA SER A 145 -1.97 1.00 -6.24
C SER A 145 -0.86 0.94 -5.20
N ALA A 146 -0.02 -0.10 -5.23
CA ALA A 146 1.16 -0.21 -4.39
C ALA A 146 2.12 0.96 -4.64
N TYR A 147 2.42 1.28 -5.91
CA TYR A 147 3.28 2.41 -6.28
C TYR A 147 2.74 3.76 -5.80
N ALA A 148 1.44 4.03 -6.06
CA ALA A 148 0.81 5.31 -5.74
C ALA A 148 0.73 5.52 -4.22
N ALA A 149 0.30 4.51 -3.47
CA ALA A 149 0.27 4.55 -2.01
C ALA A 149 1.67 4.72 -1.41
N SER A 150 2.66 4.03 -1.98
CA SER A 150 4.07 4.15 -1.60
C SER A 150 4.58 5.57 -1.77
N LYS A 151 4.35 6.17 -2.94
CA LYS A 151 4.76 7.53 -3.26
C LYS A 151 4.08 8.54 -2.34
N ALA A 152 2.76 8.42 -2.15
CA ALA A 152 2.01 9.30 -1.25
C ALA A 152 2.53 9.23 0.19
N SER A 153 2.76 8.03 0.71
CA SER A 153 3.32 7.84 2.07
C SER A 153 4.73 8.44 2.18
N MET A 154 5.61 8.18 1.21
CA MET A 154 6.97 8.75 1.18
C MET A 154 6.94 10.28 1.25
N GLU A 155 6.03 10.92 0.52
CA GLU A 155 5.87 12.38 0.53
C GLU A 155 5.43 12.91 1.90
N LEU A 156 4.54 12.21 2.59
CA LEU A 156 4.17 12.53 3.98
C LEU A 156 5.39 12.44 4.92
N TRP A 157 6.20 11.39 4.76
CA TRP A 157 7.43 11.23 5.54
C TRP A 157 8.47 12.30 5.19
N ARG A 158 8.58 12.69 3.93
CA ARG A 158 9.46 13.77 3.48
C ARG A 158 9.12 15.10 4.13
N TRP A 159 7.83 15.40 4.26
CA TRP A 159 7.37 16.59 4.96
C TRP A 159 7.82 16.65 6.43
N THR A 160 8.08 15.51 7.08
CA THR A 160 8.56 15.48 8.46
C THR A 160 10.00 15.96 8.61
N GLY A 161 10.81 15.91 7.55
CA GLY A 161 12.24 16.22 7.58
C GLY A 161 13.10 15.09 8.17
N ILE A 162 12.62 13.85 8.18
CA ILE A 162 13.46 12.68 8.48
C ILE A 162 14.46 12.42 7.36
N ASP A 163 15.48 11.63 7.68
CA ASP A 163 16.54 11.26 6.74
C ASP A 163 15.95 10.65 5.47
N ARG A 164 16.56 10.99 4.34
CA ARG A 164 16.07 10.64 3.00
C ARG A 164 15.86 9.14 2.83
N LYS A 165 16.80 8.33 3.32
CA LYS A 165 16.69 6.87 3.21
C LYS A 165 15.51 6.33 4.02
N LYS A 166 15.21 6.93 5.19
CA LYS A 166 14.09 6.53 6.04
C LYS A 166 12.75 6.84 5.39
N GLN A 167 12.56 8.06 4.88
CA GLN A 167 11.31 8.40 4.18
C GLN A 167 11.05 7.48 2.98
N ILE A 168 12.10 7.10 2.23
CA ILE A 168 11.97 6.21 1.06
C ILE A 168 11.52 4.82 1.48
N TRP A 169 12.17 4.22 2.48
CA TRP A 169 11.85 2.85 2.90
C TRP A 169 10.52 2.78 3.65
N ILE A 170 10.29 3.67 4.61
CA ILE A 170 9.05 3.69 5.39
C ILE A 170 7.87 4.01 4.46
N GLY A 171 8.00 5.04 3.63
CA GLY A 171 6.99 5.40 2.65
C GLY A 171 6.76 4.30 1.62
N GLY A 172 7.83 3.76 1.06
CA GLY A 172 7.78 2.74 0.02
C GLY A 172 7.22 1.40 0.47
N MET A 173 7.53 0.99 1.69
CA MET A 173 6.96 -0.24 2.23
C MET A 173 5.49 -0.09 2.63
N SER A 174 5.01 1.15 2.85
CA SER A 174 3.61 1.38 3.22
C SER A 174 2.64 0.88 2.15
N GLY A 175 2.88 1.18 0.87
CA GLY A 175 2.01 0.74 -0.22
C GLY A 175 1.93 -0.78 -0.37
N PHE A 176 3.07 -1.45 -0.26
CA PHE A 176 3.17 -2.91 -0.26
C PHE A 176 2.37 -3.51 0.89
N LEU A 177 2.51 -2.97 2.10
CA LEU A 177 1.77 -3.45 3.28
C LEU A 177 0.27 -3.24 3.12
N TYR A 178 -0.17 -2.08 2.63
CA TYR A 178 -1.59 -1.81 2.38
C TYR A 178 -2.21 -2.86 1.45
N GLN A 179 -1.55 -3.14 0.33
CA GLN A 179 -2.06 -4.13 -0.63
C GLN A 179 -1.95 -5.56 -0.10
N THR A 180 -0.87 -5.91 0.58
CA THR A 180 -0.72 -7.24 1.22
C THR A 180 -1.82 -7.50 2.25
N THR A 181 -2.30 -6.47 2.94
CA THR A 181 -3.46 -6.60 3.85
C THR A 181 -4.72 -7.02 3.12
N ILE A 182 -4.92 -6.55 1.88
CA ILE A 182 -6.03 -6.96 1.01
C ILE A 182 -5.86 -8.42 0.63
N GLU A 183 -4.68 -8.84 0.17
CA GLU A 183 -4.37 -10.26 -0.14
C GLU A 183 -4.64 -11.20 1.04
N VAL A 184 -4.32 -10.76 2.27
CA VAL A 184 -4.62 -11.53 3.48
C VAL A 184 -6.13 -11.66 3.67
N MET A 185 -6.90 -10.59 3.44
CA MET A 185 -8.37 -10.66 3.51
C MET A 185 -8.94 -11.56 2.42
N ASP A 186 -8.39 -11.52 1.20
CA ASP A 186 -8.77 -12.41 0.10
C ASP A 186 -8.51 -13.86 0.45
N GLY A 187 -7.36 -14.19 1.06
CA GLY A 187 -7.06 -15.54 1.53
C GLY A 187 -8.10 -16.15 2.46
N PHE A 188 -8.86 -15.34 3.20
CA PHE A 188 -9.96 -15.79 4.07
C PHE A 188 -11.36 -15.69 3.44
N SER A 189 -11.50 -15.19 2.22
CA SER A 189 -12.77 -15.22 1.47
C SER A 189 -13.10 -16.64 1.00
N LYS A 190 -14.35 -16.94 0.68
CA LYS A 190 -14.67 -18.14 -0.14
C LYS A 190 -14.74 -17.83 -1.64
N GLU A 191 -14.94 -16.56 -1.98
CA GLU A 191 -15.08 -16.12 -3.37
C GLU A 191 -13.73 -15.75 -3.99
N TRP A 192 -12.77 -15.33 -3.16
CA TRP A 192 -11.39 -14.96 -3.54
C TRP A 192 -10.41 -15.76 -2.68
N GLY A 193 -9.11 -15.67 -2.98
CA GLY A 193 -8.03 -16.31 -2.22
C GLY A 193 -6.73 -15.53 -2.33
N TRP A 194 -5.73 -15.88 -1.50
CA TRP A 194 -4.42 -15.22 -1.53
C TRP A 194 -3.74 -15.48 -2.87
N SER A 195 -3.37 -14.42 -3.59
CA SER A 195 -2.66 -14.54 -4.85
C SER A 195 -1.17 -14.23 -4.72
N TRP A 196 -0.34 -15.17 -5.18
CA TRP A 196 1.09 -14.90 -5.35
C TRP A 196 1.37 -13.97 -6.53
N GLY A 197 0.46 -13.92 -7.50
CA GLY A 197 0.54 -12.99 -8.63
C GLY A 197 0.37 -11.55 -8.14
N ASP A 198 -0.66 -11.32 -7.32
CA ASP A 198 -0.96 -9.98 -6.81
C ASP A 198 0.02 -9.55 -5.72
N PHE A 199 0.44 -10.47 -4.84
CA PHE A 199 1.56 -10.22 -3.94
C PHE A 199 2.83 -9.80 -4.71
N GLY A 200 3.17 -10.51 -5.80
CA GLY A 200 4.30 -10.16 -6.66
C GLY A 200 4.13 -8.78 -7.32
N ALA A 201 2.94 -8.49 -7.83
CA ALA A 201 2.60 -7.18 -8.40
C ALA A 201 2.73 -6.05 -7.36
N ASN A 202 2.32 -6.28 -6.12
CA ASN A 202 2.48 -5.36 -5.00
C ASN A 202 3.96 -5.07 -4.72
N VAL A 203 4.80 -6.11 -4.70
CA VAL A 203 6.27 -5.97 -4.55
C VAL A 203 6.85 -5.14 -5.69
N VAL A 204 6.44 -5.40 -6.93
CA VAL A 204 6.90 -4.64 -8.10
C VAL A 204 6.50 -3.17 -7.99
N GLY A 205 5.25 -2.86 -7.66
CA GLY A 205 4.76 -1.48 -7.54
C GLY A 205 5.54 -0.65 -6.50
N SER A 206 5.65 -1.16 -5.27
CA SER A 206 6.45 -0.50 -4.22
C SER A 206 7.94 -0.48 -4.53
N GLY A 207 8.47 -1.57 -5.08
CA GLY A 207 9.86 -1.68 -5.49
C GLY A 207 10.23 -0.65 -6.56
N LEU A 208 9.37 -0.44 -7.55
CA LEU A 208 9.55 0.60 -8.57
C LEU A 208 9.62 1.99 -7.96
N MET A 209 8.79 2.31 -6.96
CA MET A 209 8.84 3.59 -6.27
C MET A 209 10.18 3.77 -5.54
N ILE A 210 10.54 2.79 -4.71
CA ILE A 210 11.77 2.79 -3.90
C ILE A 210 13.00 2.88 -4.79
N ALA A 211 13.09 2.04 -5.82
CA ALA A 211 14.25 1.98 -6.71
C ALA A 211 14.47 3.31 -7.43
N GLN A 212 13.40 3.91 -7.96
CA GLN A 212 13.49 5.22 -8.62
C GLN A 212 13.94 6.31 -7.66
N GLU A 213 13.40 6.35 -6.45
CA GLU A 213 13.78 7.40 -5.51
C GLU A 213 15.23 7.20 -5.06
N LEU A 214 15.65 5.98 -4.72
CA LEU A 214 17.04 5.70 -4.36
C LEU A 214 18.01 6.05 -5.49
N ALA A 215 17.68 5.73 -6.74
CA ALA A 215 18.56 5.94 -7.88
C ALA A 215 18.61 7.39 -8.39
N TRP A 216 17.50 8.13 -8.34
CA TRP A 216 17.37 9.41 -9.04
C TRP A 216 16.90 10.59 -8.19
N ASP A 217 16.58 10.36 -6.91
CA ASP A 217 16.00 11.39 -6.04
C ASP A 217 14.73 12.04 -6.58
N ARG A 218 14.05 11.32 -7.48
CA ARG A 218 12.77 11.69 -8.06
C ARG A 218 12.16 10.49 -8.81
N GLN A 219 10.84 10.49 -8.91
CA GLN A 219 10.08 9.56 -9.73
C GLN A 219 10.09 10.00 -11.21
N ARG A 220 10.97 9.42 -12.03
CA ARG A 220 11.11 9.73 -13.47
C ARG A 220 10.03 9.05 -14.32
N ILE A 221 9.69 7.82 -13.98
CA ILE A 221 8.69 6.99 -14.66
C ILE A 221 7.45 6.99 -13.77
N GLN A 222 6.33 7.48 -14.29
CA GLN A 222 5.09 7.57 -13.55
C GLN A 222 3.96 6.93 -14.35
N MET A 223 3.18 6.10 -13.67
CA MET A 223 1.97 5.51 -14.24
C MET A 223 0.89 6.59 -14.37
N LYS A 224 0.32 6.72 -15.57
CA LYS A 224 -0.76 7.65 -15.87
C LYS A 224 -1.88 6.89 -16.56
N TRP A 225 -3.10 7.25 -16.21
CA TRP A 225 -4.30 6.65 -16.77
C TRP A 225 -5.04 7.68 -17.62
N SER A 226 -5.56 7.21 -18.75
CA SER A 226 -6.48 7.97 -19.59
C SER A 226 -7.58 7.03 -20.03
N PHE A 227 -8.81 7.52 -20.04
CA PHE A 227 -9.97 6.76 -20.48
C PHE A 227 -10.42 7.25 -21.85
N HIS A 228 -10.72 6.31 -22.75
CA HIS A 228 -11.38 6.60 -24.01
C HIS A 228 -12.72 5.88 -24.03
N ARG A 229 -13.82 6.64 -24.05
CA ARG A 229 -15.16 6.06 -24.07
C ARG A 229 -15.40 5.38 -25.41
N LYS A 230 -15.50 4.05 -25.39
CA LYS A 230 -15.95 3.28 -26.54
C LYS A 230 -17.48 3.24 -26.55
N LYS A 231 -18.09 3.48 -27.71
CA LYS A 231 -19.51 3.18 -27.93
C LYS A 231 -19.62 1.74 -28.42
N TYR A 232 -20.37 0.93 -27.69
CA TYR A 232 -20.60 -0.47 -28.04
C TYR A 232 -21.88 -0.60 -28.86
N SER A 233 -22.03 -1.69 -29.61
CA SER A 233 -23.28 -1.98 -30.33
C SER A 233 -24.41 -2.37 -29.38
N ASP A 234 -24.08 -3.03 -28.26
CA ASP A 234 -25.04 -3.37 -27.21
C ASP A 234 -25.35 -2.13 -26.36
N ALA A 235 -26.63 -1.73 -26.32
CA ALA A 235 -27.09 -0.58 -25.55
C ALA A 235 -26.80 -0.73 -24.05
N MET A 236 -26.82 -1.95 -23.51
CA MET A 236 -26.51 -2.22 -22.10
C MET A 236 -25.08 -1.84 -21.73
N LEU A 237 -24.13 -1.96 -22.67
CA LEU A 237 -22.71 -1.63 -22.46
C LEU A 237 -22.40 -0.13 -22.63
N ASN A 238 -23.41 0.68 -22.97
CA ASN A 238 -23.27 2.14 -23.13
C ASN A 238 -23.97 2.94 -22.02
N ALA A 239 -24.77 2.27 -21.19
CA ALA A 239 -25.57 2.84 -20.12
C ALA A 239 -24.70 3.44 -19.00
#